data_AF-A0A536PNG8-F1
#
_entry.id   AF-A0A536PNG8-F1
#
_cell.length_a   1.000
_cell.length_b   1.000
_cell.length_c   1.000
_cell.angle_alpha   90.00
_cell.angle_beta   90.00
_cell.angle_gamma   90.00
#
_symmetry.space_group_name_H-M   'P 1'
#
loop_
_entity.id
_entity.type
_entity.pdbx_description
1 polymer ?
#
loop_
_entity_poly.entity_id
_entity_poly.type
_entity_poly.pdbx_seq_one_letter_code
_entity_poly.pdbx_strand_id
1 'polypeptide(L)' 'MQAETFAFPKERKEPLNDARHVRNAIARFDQVEGVSDAERDAAWRRIRTAARRHGVEVEARGWRELMKGGKTGRSS' A
#
# COMPACT_ATOMS: atom_id res chain seq x y z
N MET A 1 -0.69 19.39 -14.80
CA MET A 1 -0.37 18.69 -13.54
C MET A 1 -0.98 17.29 -13.63
N GLN A 2 -0.17 16.22 -13.57
CA GLN A 2 -0.74 14.86 -13.56
C GLN A 2 -1.48 14.66 -12.24
N ALA A 3 -2.70 14.13 -12.28
CA ALA A 3 -3.46 13.86 -11.06
C ALA A 3 -2.75 12.74 -10.28
N GLU A 4 -2.31 13.05 -9.06
CA GLU A 4 -1.69 12.06 -8.18
C GLU A 4 -2.73 11.01 -7.76
N THR A 5 -2.40 9.73 -7.94
CA THR A 5 -3.23 8.61 -7.48
C THR A 5 -2.70 8.12 -6.13
N PHE A 6 -3.59 7.96 -5.15
CA PHE A 6 -3.25 7.51 -3.80
C PHE A 6 -3.97 6.19 -3.46
N ALA A 7 -3.35 5.35 -2.63
CA ALA A 7 -4.01 4.15 -2.10
C ALA A 7 -5.13 4.54 -1.12
N PHE A 8 -4.91 5.62 -0.36
CA PHE A 8 -5.85 6.25 0.57
C PHE A 8 -6.16 7.67 0.09
N PRO A 9 -7.14 7.87 -0.81
CA PRO A 9 -7.35 9.15 -1.48
C PRO A 9 -7.78 10.29 -0.55
N LYS A 10 -8.59 9.99 0.46
CA LYS A 10 -9.10 11.01 1.41
C LYS A 10 -7.96 11.55 2.28
N GLU A 11 -7.08 10.66 2.71
CA GLU A 11 -5.94 10.95 3.58
C GLU A 11 -4.71 11.39 2.76
N ARG A 12 -4.77 11.27 1.42
CA ARG A 12 -3.65 11.45 0.49
C ARG A 12 -2.39 10.68 0.91
N LYS A 13 -2.57 9.47 1.45
CA LYS A 13 -1.46 8.58 1.85
C LYS A 13 -1.17 7.57 0.76
N GLU A 14 0.08 7.13 0.71
CA GLU A 14 0.55 6.10 -0.23
C GLU A 14 0.31 6.47 -1.70
N PRO A 15 1.07 7.43 -2.27
CA PRO A 15 1.03 7.69 -3.70
C PRO A 15 1.33 6.40 -4.49
N LEU A 16 0.76 6.29 -5.69
CA LEU A 16 0.83 5.10 -6.56
C LEU A 16 1.22 5.47 -8.00
N ASN A 17 1.91 6.60 -8.20
CA ASN A 17 2.17 7.17 -9.52
C ASN A 17 3.22 6.41 -10.35
N ASP A 18 4.07 5.62 -9.69
CA ASP A 18 5.14 4.85 -10.32
C ASP A 18 5.48 3.58 -9.52
N ALA A 19 6.33 2.72 -10.08
CA ALA A 19 6.74 1.46 -9.47
C ALA A 19 7.37 1.64 -8.08
N ARG A 20 8.16 2.69 -7.87
CA ARG A 20 8.81 2.96 -6.57
C ARG A 20 7.77 3.32 -5.52
N HIS A 21 6.82 4.18 -5.87
CA HIS A 21 5.68 4.53 -5.04
C HIS A 21 4.84 3.31 -4.66
N VAL A 22 4.54 2.42 -5.62
CA VAL A 22 3.79 1.18 -5.33
C VAL A 22 4.54 0.24 -4.40
N ARG A 23 5.84 0.01 -4.60
CA ARG A 23 6.64 -0.84 -3.70
C ARG A 23 6.67 -0.28 -2.28
N ASN A 24 6.85 1.03 -2.15
CA ASN A 24 6.80 1.69 -0.85
C ASN A 24 5.43 1.51 -0.18
N ALA A 25 4.34 1.66 -0.93
CA ALA A 25 2.99 1.48 -0.42
C ALA A 25 2.69 0.06 0.07
N ILE A 26 3.27 -0.96 -0.57
CA ILE A 26 3.20 -2.35 -0.08
C ILE A 26 4.01 -2.49 1.22
N ALA A 27 5.25 -2.00 1.22
CA ALA A 27 6.20 -2.20 2.31
C ALA A 27 5.79 -1.52 3.63
N ARG A 28 5.06 -0.41 3.58
CA ARG A 28 4.61 0.34 4.77
C ARG A 28 3.10 0.28 4.99
N PHE A 29 2.42 -0.67 4.35
CA PHE A 29 0.96 -0.77 4.43
C PHE A 29 0.46 -0.94 5.87
N ASP A 30 1.21 -1.67 6.69
CA ASP A 30 0.95 -1.90 8.11
C ASP A 30 1.12 -0.64 8.98
N GLN A 31 2.00 0.28 8.56
CA GLN A 31 2.27 1.54 9.24
C GLN A 31 1.21 2.63 8.98
N VAL A 32 0.27 2.40 8.05
CA VAL A 32 -0.79 3.38 7.79
C VAL A 32 -1.80 3.35 8.93
N GLU A 33 -1.86 4.41 9.71
CA GLU A 33 -2.81 4.58 10.83
C GLU A 33 -3.99 5.49 10.48
N GLY A 34 -5.04 5.44 11.30
CA GLY A 34 -6.22 6.31 11.20
C GLY A 34 -7.15 5.96 10.04
N VAL A 35 -7.17 4.69 9.61
CA VAL A 35 -7.99 4.19 8.49
C VAL A 35 -8.74 2.94 8.93
N SER A 36 -9.95 2.78 8.41
CA SER A 36 -10.79 1.60 8.65
C SER A 36 -10.31 0.38 7.86
N ASP A 37 -10.73 -0.82 8.27
CA ASP A 37 -10.51 -2.06 7.52
C ASP A 37 -11.06 -1.97 6.08
N ALA A 38 -12.21 -1.30 5.89
CA ALA A 38 -12.80 -1.09 4.56
C ALA A 38 -11.92 -0.19 3.69
N GLU A 39 -11.28 0.83 4.28
CA GLU A 39 -10.32 1.68 3.59
C GLU A 39 -9.04 0.92 3.25
N ARG A 40 -8.56 0.05 4.14
CA ARG A 40 -7.44 -0.86 3.86
C ARG A 40 -7.77 -1.82 2.72
N ASP A 41 -8.95 -2.42 2.70
CA ASP A 41 -9.40 -3.29 1.61
C ASP A 41 -9.42 -2.56 0.27
N ALA A 42 -9.97 -1.34 0.26
CA ALA A 42 -10.00 -0.51 -0.94
C ALA A 42 -8.59 -0.09 -1.39
N ALA A 43 -7.74 0.31 -0.45
CA ALA A 43 -6.35 0.68 -0.72
C ALA A 43 -5.55 -0.48 -1.30
N TRP A 44 -5.68 -1.69 -0.72
CA TRP A 44 -5.01 -2.89 -1.22
C TRP A 44 -5.41 -3.22 -2.66
N ARG A 45 -6.70 -3.06 -3.02
CA ARG A 45 -7.16 -3.22 -4.42
C ARG A 45 -6.51 -2.21 -5.36
N ARG A 46 -6.38 -0.95 -4.95
CA ARG A 46 -5.69 0.10 -5.74
C ARG A 46 -4.21 -0.22 -5.90
N ILE A 47 -3.52 -0.61 -4.83
CA ILE A 47 -2.11 -1.00 -4.85
C ILE A 47 -1.87 -2.16 -5.82
N ARG A 48 -2.66 -3.24 -5.75
CA ARG A 48 -2.52 -4.36 -6.70
C ARG A 48 -2.76 -3.95 -8.15
N THR A 49 -3.71 -3.03 -8.38
CA THR A 49 -3.99 -2.51 -9.72
C THR A 49 -2.81 -1.69 -10.25
N ALA A 50 -2.24 -0.81 -9.43
CA ALA A 50 -1.06 -0.03 -9.76
C ALA A 50 0.18 -0.93 -9.95
N ALA A 51 0.34 -1.97 -9.12
CA ALA A 51 1.43 -2.92 -9.22
C ALA A 51 1.44 -3.63 -10.58
N ARG A 52 0.27 -4.12 -11.03
CA ARG A 52 0.11 -4.71 -12.37
C ARG A 52 0.44 -3.72 -13.49
N ARG A 53 0.04 -2.45 -13.35
CA ARG A 53 0.32 -1.40 -14.34
C ARG A 53 1.81 -1.05 -14.43
N HIS A 54 2.51 -1.10 -13.30
CA HIS A 54 3.91 -0.69 -13.20
C HIS A 54 4.90 -1.87 -13.18
N GLY A 55 4.44 -3.10 -13.37
CA GLY A 55 5.30 -4.29 -13.37
C GLY A 55 5.92 -4.59 -12.00
N VAL A 56 5.22 -4.28 -10.91
CA VAL A 56 5.63 -4.61 -9.54
C VAL A 56 4.98 -5.93 -9.14
N GLU A 57 5.80 -6.89 -8.73
CA GLU A 57 5.34 -8.16 -8.19
C GLU A 57 4.86 -8.01 -6.75
N VAL A 58 3.77 -8.70 -6.40
CA VAL A 58 3.14 -8.65 -5.08
C VAL A 58 2.88 -10.07 -4.61
N GLU A 59 3.75 -10.55 -3.71
CA GLU A 59 3.66 -11.90 -3.13
C GLU A 59 2.46 -12.06 -2.17
N ALA A 60 2.12 -10.98 -1.46
CA ALA A 60 1.04 -11.01 -0.48
C ALA A 60 -0.32 -11.19 -1.17
N ARG A 61 -1.08 -12.18 -0.71
CA ARG A 61 -2.44 -12.45 -1.23
C ARG A 61 -3.43 -11.42 -0.70
N GLY A 62 -3.18 -10.89 0.48
CA GLY A 62 -4.01 -9.88 1.13
C GLY A 62 -3.21 -9.02 2.11
N TRP A 63 -3.65 -7.78 2.32
CA TRP A 63 -3.00 -6.88 3.28
C TRP A 63 -2.99 -7.42 4.71
N ARG A 64 -3.93 -8.30 5.08
CA ARG A 64 -3.95 -8.94 6.39
C ARG A 64 -2.72 -9.84 6.63
N GLU A 65 -2.10 -10.37 5.58
CA GLU A 65 -0.83 -11.10 5.69
C GLU A 65 0.31 -10.15 6.06
N LEU A 66 0.30 -8.93 5.53
CA LEU A 66 1.26 -7.88 5.88
C LEU A 66 1.13 -7.47 7.35
N MET A 67 -0.10 -7.38 7.89
CA MET A 67 -0.33 -7.04 9.30
C MET A 67 0.13 -8.13 10.28
N LYS A 68 0.00 -9.41 9.90
CA LYS A 68 0.37 -10.54 10.77
C LYS A 68 1.89 -10.71 10.89
N GLY A 69 2.66 -10.16 9.95
CA GLY A 69 4.12 -10.20 9.93
C GLY A 69 4.82 -9.23 10.89
N GLY A 70 4.08 -8.50 11.74
CA GLY A 70 4.58 -7.44 12.64
C GLY A 70 5.54 -7.88 13.77
N LYS A 71 6.27 -8.98 13.63
CA LYS A 71 7.37 -9.36 14.54
C LYS A 71 8.68 -9.57 13.77
N THR A 72 9.26 -8.49 13.27
CA THR A 72 10.73 -8.31 13.29
C THR A 72 11.03 -6.82 13.23
N GLY A 73 11.80 -6.36 14.20
CA GLY A 73 12.11 -4.96 14.43
C GLY A 73 12.95 -4.30 13.33
N ARG A 74 12.82 -2.98 13.29
CA ARG A 74 14.00 -2.11 13.26
C ARG A 74 14.02 -1.41 14.62
N SER A 75 14.57 -2.10 15.62
CA SER A 75 15.79 -1.66 16.30
C SER A 75 16.76 -0.92 15.37
N SER A 76 16.82 0.39 15.51
CA SER A 76 18.02 1.25 15.53
C SER A 76 17.57 2.70 15.74
#